data_AF-A0A4Z1HN10-F1
#
_entry.id   AF-A0A4Z1HN10-F1
#
_cell.length_a   1.000
_cell.length_b   1.000
_cell.length_c   1.000
_cell.angle_alpha   90.00
_cell.angle_beta   90.00
_cell.angle_gamma   90.00
#
_symmetry.space_group_name_H-M   'P 1'
#
loop_
_entity.id
_entity.type
_entity.pdbx_description
1 polymer ?
#
loop_
_entity_poly.entity_id
_entity_poly.type
_entity_poly.pdbx_seq_one_letter_code
_entity_poly.pdbx_strand_id
1 'polypeptide(L)'
;MGTLVRLFEPLLPFSLPSLLVIPKENVIFKYKFRLTNVRLKQKHPMRIFNVALVFYDYDVLEKCGKILEVAFLKDLRKLLDPSWGDEKDSGYKGATIENLRKRGVIVWTTVEYDVVNSIVSAWMPEAFVEKMERDWWRYGIWRVDTWETVNYGPFAVRGTVFKEEKWVIAA
;
A
#
# COMPACT_ATOMS: atom_id res chain seq x y z
N MET A 1 -6.15 21.86 -17.97
CA MET A 1 -7.35 21.57 -17.16
C MET A 1 -7.10 20.30 -16.36
N GLY A 2 -6.82 20.46 -15.07
CA GLY A 2 -6.42 19.41 -14.13
C GLY A 2 -7.49 19.20 -13.07
N THR A 3 -8.23 18.11 -13.17
CA THR A 3 -9.43 17.87 -12.34
C THR A 3 -9.51 16.39 -11.92
N LEU A 4 -8.47 15.97 -11.18
CA LEU A 4 -8.21 14.70 -10.45
C LEU A 4 -6.83 14.74 -9.76
N VAL A 5 -6.01 15.73 -10.16
CA VAL A 5 -4.58 15.95 -9.90
C VAL A 5 -4.20 16.18 -8.42
N ARG A 6 -5.16 16.31 -7.49
CA ARG A 6 -4.90 16.71 -6.09
C ARG A 6 -5.57 15.85 -5.00
N LEU A 7 -6.45 14.90 -5.34
CA LEU A 7 -7.24 14.19 -4.32
C LEU A 7 -6.47 13.13 -3.52
N PHE A 8 -5.26 12.77 -3.97
CA PHE A 8 -4.44 11.68 -3.39
C PHE A 8 -2.96 12.04 -3.29
N GLU A 9 -2.63 13.32 -3.11
CA GLU A 9 -1.25 13.77 -2.92
C GLU A 9 -0.67 13.13 -1.63
N PRO A 10 0.54 12.55 -1.66
CA PRO A 10 1.02 11.74 -0.55
C PRO A 10 1.36 12.60 0.67
N LEU A 11 0.67 12.38 1.79
CA LEU A 11 1.19 12.70 3.14
C LEU A 11 2.23 11.65 3.56
N LEU A 12 3.16 11.30 2.65
CA LEU A 12 4.34 10.55 3.03
C LEU A 12 5.36 11.58 3.53
N PRO A 13 6.00 11.34 4.69
CA PRO A 13 7.08 12.22 5.16
C PRO A 13 8.34 12.14 4.28
N PHE A 14 8.32 11.33 3.22
CA PHE A 14 9.38 11.14 2.25
C PHE A 14 8.80 11.02 0.84
N SER A 15 9.55 11.50 -0.16
CA SER A 15 9.11 11.50 -1.55
C SER A 15 9.39 10.12 -2.18
N LEU A 16 8.33 9.41 -2.56
CA LEU A 16 8.47 8.25 -3.44
C LEU A 16 8.65 8.72 -4.89
N PRO A 17 9.57 8.13 -5.67
CA PRO A 17 9.73 8.48 -7.08
C PRO A 17 8.42 8.18 -7.84
N SER A 18 7.69 9.26 -8.13
CA SER A 18 6.58 9.40 -9.09
C SER A 18 5.60 8.22 -9.21
N LEU A 19 4.38 8.44 -8.72
CA LEU A 19 3.19 7.61 -8.93
C LEU A 19 3.02 7.22 -10.41
N LEU A 20 2.58 5.96 -10.61
CA LEU A 20 1.96 5.52 -11.86
C LEU A 20 0.93 6.57 -12.26
N VAL A 21 1.15 7.21 -13.41
CA VAL A 21 0.19 8.11 -14.05
C VAL A 21 -1.07 7.29 -14.26
N ILE A 22 -2.09 7.50 -13.42
CA ILE A 22 -3.40 6.87 -13.61
C ILE A 22 -3.97 7.42 -14.92
N PRO A 23 -4.20 6.58 -15.94
CA PRO A 23 -4.79 7.04 -17.20
C PRO A 23 -6.08 7.83 -16.96
N LYS A 24 -6.23 8.94 -17.68
CA LYS A 24 -7.37 9.88 -17.58
C LYS A 24 -8.74 9.26 -17.91
N GLU A 25 -8.75 8.06 -18.50
CA GLU A 25 -9.94 7.36 -19.01
C GLU A 25 -10.44 6.27 -18.04
N ASN A 26 -9.84 6.13 -16.87
CA ASN A 26 -10.10 4.96 -16.04
C ASN A 26 -11.46 4.98 -15.35
N VAL A 27 -12.19 3.88 -15.53
CA VAL A 27 -13.34 3.54 -14.71
C VAL A 27 -12.86 3.30 -13.28
N ILE A 28 -13.40 4.08 -12.34
CA ILE A 28 -13.05 3.99 -10.92
C ILE A 28 -14.17 3.23 -10.20
N PHE A 29 -13.81 2.30 -9.33
CA PHE A 29 -14.75 1.61 -8.44
C PHE A 29 -14.29 1.69 -7.00
N LYS A 30 -15.22 1.55 -6.07
CA LYS A 30 -14.90 1.25 -4.68
C LYS A 30 -14.55 -0.23 -4.58
N TYR A 31 -13.37 -0.51 -4.05
CA TYR A 31 -12.90 -1.87 -3.80
C TYR A 31 -12.77 -2.11 -2.31
N LYS A 32 -13.14 -3.32 -1.87
CA LYS A 32 -12.93 -3.81 -0.50
C LYS A 32 -11.88 -4.90 -0.51
N PHE A 33 -10.90 -4.75 0.37
CA PHE A 33 -9.80 -5.70 0.57
C PHE A 33 -9.94 -6.32 1.96
N ARG A 34 -10.09 -7.64 2.02
CA ARG A 34 -10.21 -8.34 3.30
C ARG A 34 -8.82 -8.59 3.88
N LEU A 35 -8.56 -8.17 5.10
CA LEU A 35 -7.31 -8.48 5.77
C LEU A 35 -7.41 -9.83 6.47
N THR A 36 -6.25 -10.45 6.70
CA THR A 36 -6.18 -11.62 7.55
C THR A 36 -6.66 -11.20 8.93
N ASN A 37 -7.62 -11.92 9.49
CA ASN A 37 -8.21 -11.56 10.78
C ASN A 37 -7.25 -11.97 11.90
N VAL A 38 -6.10 -11.30 11.98
CA VAL A 38 -5.28 -11.40 13.16
C VAL A 38 -6.02 -10.56 14.18
N ARG A 39 -6.81 -11.22 15.04
CA ARG A 39 -7.08 -10.72 16.38
C ARG A 39 -5.74 -10.66 17.11
N LEU A 40 -4.83 -9.80 16.64
CA LEU A 40 -3.72 -9.33 17.44
C LEU A 40 -4.37 -8.87 18.72
N LYS A 41 -3.84 -9.35 19.85
CA LYS A 41 -4.19 -8.93 21.19
C LYS A 41 -4.02 -7.40 21.25
N GLN A 42 -4.99 -6.65 20.73
CA GLN A 42 -5.00 -5.20 20.77
C GLN A 42 -5.26 -4.87 22.23
N LYS A 43 -4.18 -4.66 22.99
CA LYS A 43 -4.25 -4.27 24.40
C LYS A 43 -4.94 -2.92 24.59
N HIS A 44 -5.14 -2.15 23.52
CA HIS A 44 -5.83 -0.88 23.57
C HIS A 44 -6.75 -0.71 22.36
N PRO A 45 -7.98 -0.18 22.56
CA PRO A 45 -8.83 0.29 21.49
C PRO A 45 -8.24 1.60 20.95
N MET A 46 -7.10 1.51 20.25
CA MET A 46 -6.62 2.65 19.50
C MET A 46 -7.62 2.87 18.37
N ARG A 47 -8.24 4.05 18.35
CA ARG A 47 -8.90 4.52 17.14
C ARG A 47 -7.79 4.66 16.08
N ILE A 48 -7.71 3.68 15.19
CA ILE A 48 -6.68 3.67 14.15
C ILE A 48 -7.10 4.67 13.08
N PHE A 49 -6.81 5.95 13.35
CA PHE A 49 -6.89 7.02 12.37
C PHE A 49 -5.54 7.10 11.66
N ASN A 50 -5.55 7.44 10.36
CA ASN A 50 -4.35 7.62 9.54
C ASN A 50 -3.61 6.31 9.19
N VAL A 51 -4.26 5.49 8.39
CA VAL A 51 -3.64 4.30 7.79
C VAL A 51 -3.47 4.44 6.28
N ALA A 52 -2.51 3.72 5.73
CA ALA A 52 -2.34 3.53 4.30
C ALA A 52 -2.47 2.06 3.95
N LEU A 53 -3.15 1.78 2.83
CA LEU A 53 -3.13 0.49 2.17
C LEU A 53 -1.89 0.43 1.29
N VAL A 54 -1.00 -0.50 1.60
CA VAL A 54 0.27 -0.68 0.89
C VAL A 54 0.17 -1.95 0.06
N PHE A 55 0.40 -1.83 -1.24
CA PHE A 55 0.60 -2.94 -2.15
C PHE A 55 2.09 -3.13 -2.37
N TYR A 56 2.54 -4.38 -2.42
CA TYR A 56 3.93 -4.69 -2.71
C TYR A 56 4.07 -5.94 -3.58
N ASP A 57 5.03 -5.87 -4.49
CA ASP A 57 5.42 -6.97 -5.36
C ASP A 57 6.30 -7.94 -4.54
N TYR A 58 5.78 -9.14 -4.30
CA TYR A 58 6.47 -10.10 -3.45
C TYR A 58 7.78 -10.60 -4.06
N ASP A 59 7.82 -10.76 -5.39
CA ASP A 59 9.00 -11.28 -6.08
C ASP A 59 10.15 -10.26 -6.03
N VAL A 60 9.82 -8.97 -6.08
CA VAL A 60 10.81 -7.89 -5.91
C VAL A 60 11.27 -7.81 -4.47
N LEU A 61 10.36 -7.96 -3.49
CA LEU A 61 10.70 -7.96 -2.07
C LEU A 61 11.57 -9.16 -1.68
N GLU A 62 11.26 -10.36 -2.16
CA GLU A 62 12.00 -11.59 -1.86
C GLU A 62 13.47 -11.48 -2.34
N LYS A 63 13.70 -10.86 -3.50
CA LYS A 63 15.04 -10.59 -4.03
C LYS A 63 15.87 -9.66 -3.15
N CYS A 64 15.24 -8.85 -2.30
CA CYS A 64 15.94 -8.02 -1.31
C CYS A 64 16.46 -8.84 -0.13
N GLY A 65 16.01 -10.09 0.04
CA GLY A 65 16.44 -11.00 1.08
C GLY A 65 15.58 -10.93 2.35
N LYS A 66 15.57 -12.05 3.10
CA LYS A 66 14.67 -12.28 4.24
C LYS A 66 14.78 -11.23 5.36
N ILE A 67 15.97 -10.71 5.62
CA ILE A 67 16.18 -9.70 6.67
C ILE A 67 15.45 -8.40 6.31
N LEU A 68 15.51 -8.01 5.04
CA LEU A 68 14.85 -6.81 4.52
C LEU A 68 13.34 -7.01 4.37
N GLU A 69 12.87 -8.21 4.07
CA GLU A 69 11.45 -8.56 4.14
C GLU A 69 10.90 -8.36 5.57
N VAL A 70 11.62 -8.83 6.59
CA VAL A 70 11.24 -8.62 8.00
C VAL A 70 11.29 -7.14 8.38
N ALA A 71 12.28 -6.40 7.87
CA ALA A 71 12.38 -4.95 8.10
C ALA A 71 11.21 -4.20 7.45
N PHE A 72 10.86 -4.54 6.20
CA PHE A 72 9.71 -4.01 5.46
C PHE A 72 8.40 -4.19 6.22
N LEU A 73 8.18 -5.39 6.77
CA LEU A 73 6.99 -5.71 7.56
C LEU A 73 6.98 -5.06 8.95
N LYS A 74 8.09 -4.46 9.41
CA LYS A 74 8.15 -3.76 10.70
C LYS A 74 8.07 -2.25 10.55
N ASP A 75 8.84 -1.70 9.64
CA ASP A 75 9.01 -0.26 9.45
C ASP A 75 9.27 0.01 7.97
N LEU A 76 8.20 0.39 7.26
CA LEU A 76 8.24 0.66 5.83
C LEU A 76 9.13 1.86 5.49
N ARG A 77 9.24 2.83 6.41
CA ARG A 77 9.95 4.08 6.15
C ARG A 77 11.43 3.84 5.93
N LYS A 78 12.08 2.99 6.72
CA LYS A 78 13.52 2.69 6.55
C LYS A 78 13.87 2.21 5.15
N LEU A 79 12.95 1.51 4.50
CA LEU A 79 13.17 0.97 3.17
C LEU A 79 12.84 1.98 2.08
N LEU A 80 11.78 2.76 2.25
CA LEU A 80 11.29 3.68 1.23
C LEU A 80 11.92 5.08 1.28
N ASP A 81 12.47 5.48 2.42
CA ASP A 81 13.11 6.77 2.66
C ASP A 81 14.64 6.64 2.68
N PRO A 82 15.33 6.98 1.56
CA PRO A 82 16.80 6.92 1.50
C PRO A 82 17.47 7.77 2.60
N SER A 83 16.84 8.87 3.02
CA SER A 83 17.38 9.74 4.08
C SER A 83 17.38 9.10 5.47
N TRP A 84 16.76 7.93 5.62
CA TRP A 84 16.68 7.20 6.88
C TRP A 84 17.43 5.87 6.85
N GLY A 85 17.18 5.06 5.81
CA GLY A 85 17.81 3.75 5.68
C GLY A 85 19.27 3.83 5.25
N ASP A 86 19.54 4.58 4.18
CA ASP A 86 20.82 4.54 3.46
C ASP A 86 21.95 5.22 4.23
N GLU A 87 21.61 6.15 5.12
CA GLU A 87 22.55 6.80 6.03
C GLU A 87 22.96 5.89 7.19
N LYS A 88 22.06 4.98 7.61
CA LYS A 88 22.26 4.16 8.82
C LYS A 88 22.81 2.76 8.53
N ASP A 89 22.50 2.19 7.36
CA ASP A 89 22.88 0.83 7.02
C ASP A 89 23.04 0.65 5.50
N SER A 90 24.21 0.21 5.07
CA SER A 90 24.52 -0.09 3.66
C SER A 90 23.64 -1.19 3.06
N GLY A 91 22.98 -2.01 3.89
CA GLY A 91 22.01 -3.00 3.46
C GLY A 91 20.77 -2.43 2.76
N TYR A 92 20.48 -1.13 2.92
CA TYR A 92 19.39 -0.44 2.23
C TYR A 92 19.82 0.18 0.88
N LYS A 93 21.06 -0.07 0.45
CA LYS A 93 21.58 0.41 -0.84
C LYS A 93 21.63 -0.71 -1.88
N GLY A 94 21.63 -0.31 -3.15
CA GLY A 94 21.86 -1.20 -4.28
C GLY A 94 20.67 -1.33 -5.22
N ALA A 95 20.92 -1.89 -6.40
CA ALA A 95 19.98 -1.94 -7.51
C ALA A 95 18.65 -2.62 -7.15
N THR A 96 18.67 -3.64 -6.29
CA THR A 96 17.46 -4.35 -5.86
C THR A 96 16.55 -3.49 -4.99
N ILE A 97 17.12 -2.74 -4.04
CA ILE A 97 16.36 -1.83 -3.16
C ILE A 97 15.82 -0.64 -3.96
N GLU A 98 16.63 -0.10 -4.88
CA GLU A 98 16.13 0.92 -5.81
C GLU A 98 14.99 0.41 -6.68
N ASN A 99 15.05 -0.84 -7.16
CA ASN A 99 13.98 -1.43 -7.94
C ASN A 99 12.70 -1.60 -7.11
N LEU A 100 12.83 -2.02 -5.85
CA LEU A 100 11.72 -2.08 -4.91
C LEU A 100 11.08 -0.70 -4.69
N ARG A 101 11.90 0.34 -4.43
CA ARG A 101 11.42 1.74 -4.27
C ARG A 101 10.72 2.28 -5.52
N LYS A 102 11.25 1.97 -6.69
CA LYS A 102 10.75 2.50 -7.97
C LYS A 102 9.47 1.80 -8.44
N ARG A 103 9.33 0.49 -8.20
CA ARG A 103 8.29 -0.32 -8.86
C ARG A 103 7.66 -1.41 -8.01
N GLY A 104 8.24 -1.74 -6.86
CA GLY A 104 7.79 -2.87 -6.04
C GLY A 104 6.91 -2.50 -4.85
N VAL A 105 6.64 -1.21 -4.63
CA VAL A 105 5.75 -0.74 -3.54
C VAL A 105 4.85 0.38 -4.05
N ILE A 106 3.57 0.31 -3.70
CA ILE A 106 2.57 1.34 -3.98
C ILE A 106 1.80 1.62 -2.70
N VAL A 107 1.73 2.89 -2.31
CA VAL A 107 1.06 3.33 -1.09
C VAL A 107 -0.20 4.11 -1.44
N TRP A 108 -1.33 3.68 -0.89
CA TRP A 108 -2.65 4.29 -1.06
C TRP A 108 -3.14 4.82 0.28
N THR A 109 -3.14 6.15 0.45
CA THR A 109 -3.38 6.80 1.76
C THR A 109 -4.85 7.12 2.02
N THR A 110 -5.67 7.14 0.98
CA THR A 110 -7.10 7.46 1.08
C THR A 110 -7.92 6.20 1.09
N VAL A 111 -8.18 5.74 2.31
CA VAL A 111 -8.84 4.47 2.57
C VAL A 111 -9.80 4.62 3.74
N GLU A 112 -10.82 3.78 3.74
CA GLU A 112 -11.72 3.58 4.88
C GLU A 112 -11.36 2.22 5.50
N TYR A 113 -11.00 2.19 6.79
CA TYR A 113 -10.69 0.93 7.47
C TYR A 113 -11.75 0.56 8.50
N ASP A 114 -12.49 -0.51 8.21
CA ASP A 114 -13.38 -1.19 9.14
C ASP A 114 -12.57 -2.20 9.97
N VAL A 115 -12.18 -1.77 11.17
CA VAL A 115 -11.42 -2.58 12.13
C VAL A 115 -12.20 -3.81 12.60
N VAL A 116 -13.53 -3.70 12.72
CA VAL A 116 -14.37 -4.78 13.27
C VAL A 116 -14.41 -5.95 12.30
N ASN A 117 -14.59 -5.65 11.02
CA ASN A 117 -14.66 -6.66 9.97
C ASN A 117 -13.30 -6.96 9.32
N SER A 118 -12.24 -6.22 9.70
CA SER A 118 -10.91 -6.28 9.08
C SER A 118 -10.98 -6.05 7.57
N ILE A 119 -11.72 -5.01 7.15
CA ILE A 119 -11.91 -4.66 5.74
C ILE A 119 -11.39 -3.25 5.50
N VAL A 120 -10.56 -3.08 4.49
CA VAL A 120 -10.18 -1.75 3.98
C VAL A 120 -10.84 -1.49 2.65
N SER A 121 -11.43 -0.32 2.50
CA SER A 121 -12.10 0.11 1.29
C SER A 121 -11.37 1.29 0.67
N ALA A 122 -11.26 1.32 -0.65
CA ALA A 122 -10.63 2.42 -1.37
C ALA A 122 -11.22 2.57 -2.76
N TRP A 123 -11.34 3.81 -3.22
CA TRP A 123 -11.67 4.12 -4.61
C TRP A 123 -10.42 3.95 -5.46
N MET A 124 -10.45 3.03 -6.43
CA MET A 124 -9.30 2.73 -7.27
C MET A 124 -9.70 2.56 -8.74
N PRO A 125 -8.77 2.84 -9.67
CA PRO A 125 -8.95 2.48 -11.07
C PRO A 125 -9.10 0.97 -11.24
N GLU A 126 -10.02 0.53 -12.09
CA GLU A 126 -10.22 -0.88 -12.40
C GLU A 126 -8.95 -1.55 -12.92
N ALA A 127 -8.31 -0.95 -13.92
CA ALA A 127 -7.07 -1.46 -14.52
C ALA A 127 -5.92 -1.60 -13.50
N PHE A 128 -5.92 -0.81 -12.43
CA PHE A 128 -4.94 -0.95 -11.35
C PHE A 128 -5.20 -2.23 -10.57
N VAL A 129 -6.44 -2.47 -10.13
CA VAL A 129 -6.78 -3.66 -9.33
C VAL A 129 -6.64 -4.93 -10.16
N GLU A 130 -7.07 -4.92 -11.43
CA GLU A 130 -6.89 -6.06 -12.34
C GLU A 130 -5.41 -6.42 -12.52
N LYS A 131 -4.53 -5.42 -12.60
CA LYS A 131 -3.08 -5.66 -12.62
C LYS A 131 -2.62 -6.33 -11.32
N MET A 132 -3.06 -5.84 -10.17
CA MET A 132 -2.69 -6.40 -8.86
C MET A 132 -3.20 -7.83 -8.67
N GLU A 133 -4.36 -8.18 -9.24
CA GLU A 133 -4.91 -9.53 -9.19
C GLU A 133 -4.24 -10.51 -10.16
N ARG A 134 -3.80 -10.02 -11.32
CA ARG A 134 -3.08 -10.83 -12.31
C ARG A 134 -1.65 -11.12 -11.88
N ASP A 135 -0.98 -10.11 -11.36
CA ASP A 135 0.41 -10.16 -10.95
C ASP A 135 0.51 -10.63 -9.47
N TRP A 136 1.66 -11.11 -8.99
CA TRP A 136 1.81 -11.64 -7.62
C TRP A 136 1.98 -10.52 -6.58
N TRP A 137 1.01 -9.62 -6.51
CA TRP A 137 1.02 -8.54 -5.52
C TRP A 137 0.37 -8.98 -4.22
N ARG A 138 0.90 -8.44 -3.13
CA ARG A 138 0.36 -8.55 -1.78
C ARG A 138 -0.06 -7.18 -1.29
N TYR A 139 -0.85 -7.17 -0.22
CA TYR A 139 -1.29 -5.93 0.40
C TYR A 139 -1.37 -6.03 1.92
N GLY A 140 -1.43 -4.88 2.56
CA GLY A 140 -1.69 -4.76 3.98
C GLY A 140 -1.87 -3.30 4.39
N ILE A 141 -1.99 -3.06 5.68
CA ILE A 141 -2.24 -1.75 6.25
C ILE A 141 -1.06 -1.34 7.13
N TRP A 142 -0.58 -0.13 6.90
CA TRP A 142 0.45 0.52 7.69
C TRP A 142 -0.10 1.78 8.34
N ARG A 143 0.41 2.10 9.53
CA ARG A 143 0.21 3.41 10.13
C ARG A 143 0.99 4.47 9.36
N VAL A 144 0.39 5.62 9.09
CA VAL A 144 1.06 6.71 8.36
C VAL A 144 2.02 7.50 9.27
N ASP A 145 1.80 7.50 10.58
CA ASP A 145 2.66 8.23 11.53
C ASP A 145 3.93 7.47 11.90
N THR A 146 3.84 6.16 12.15
CA THR A 146 4.99 5.32 12.51
C THR A 146 5.52 4.46 11.37
N TRP A 147 4.78 4.30 10.27
CA TRP A 147 5.12 3.37 9.18
C TRP A 147 5.26 1.92 9.64
N GLU A 148 4.57 1.57 10.73
CA GLU A 148 4.50 0.21 11.24
C GLU A 148 3.28 -0.53 10.68
N THR A 149 3.46 -1.82 10.40
CA THR A 149 2.37 -2.68 9.91
C THR A 149 1.32 -2.86 10.99
N VAL A 150 0.06 -2.57 10.63
CA VAL A 150 -1.12 -2.81 11.48
C VAL A 150 -1.62 -4.24 11.27
N ASN A 151 -1.83 -4.60 10.00
CA ASN A 151 -2.36 -5.89 9.60
C ASN A 151 -1.99 -6.15 8.14
N TYR A 152 -2.04 -7.40 7.69
CA TYR A 152 -1.72 -7.79 6.32
C TYR A 152 -2.86 -8.59 5.70
N GLY A 153 -3.01 -8.45 4.40
CA GLY A 153 -3.89 -9.27 3.59
C GLY A 153 -3.39 -10.71 3.48
N PRO A 154 -4.22 -11.59 2.91
CA PRO A 154 -3.80 -12.90 2.42
C PRO A 154 -2.60 -12.82 1.46
N PHE A 155 -1.99 -13.97 1.17
CA PHE A 155 -0.75 -14.11 0.41
C PHE A 155 -0.75 -13.53 -1.01
N ALA A 156 -1.92 -13.15 -1.56
CA ALA A 156 -2.07 -12.49 -2.84
C ALA A 156 -3.33 -11.63 -2.85
N VAL A 157 -3.35 -10.58 -3.69
CA VAL A 157 -4.55 -9.78 -3.98
C VAL A 157 -5.61 -10.63 -4.70
N ARG A 158 -5.18 -11.51 -5.60
CA ARG A 158 -6.04 -12.37 -6.44
C ARG A 158 -7.15 -13.07 -5.65
N GLY A 159 -8.41 -12.79 -6.00
CA GLY A 159 -9.58 -13.47 -5.44
C GLY A 159 -9.93 -13.07 -4.00
N THR A 160 -9.34 -11.98 -3.50
CA THR A 160 -9.53 -11.49 -2.11
C THR A 160 -10.08 -10.07 -2.07
N VAL A 161 -10.30 -9.48 -3.25
CA VAL A 161 -10.83 -8.13 -3.44
C VAL A 161 -12.26 -8.22 -3.94
N PHE A 162 -13.12 -7.35 -3.41
CA PHE A 162 -14.51 -7.23 -3.83
C PHE A 162 -14.69 -5.88 -4.51
N LYS A 163 -15.19 -5.92 -5.74
CA LYS A 163 -15.55 -4.74 -6.52
C LYS A 163 -16.98 -4.32 -6.16
N GLU A 164 -17.18 -3.06 -5.82
CA GLU A 164 -18.48 -2.53 -5.42
C GLU A 164 -18.98 -1.47 -6.42
N GLU A 165 -19.35 -0.30 -5.91
CA GLU A 165 -19.94 0.80 -6.67
C GLU A 165 -18.95 1.44 -7.65
N LYS A 166 -19.47 1.79 -8.83
CA LYS A 166 -18.74 2.57 -9.84
C LYS A 166 -18.86 4.05 -9.51
N TRP A 167 -17.75 4.78 -9.61
CA TRP A 167 -17.77 6.22 -9.50
C TRP A 167 -18.54 6.82 -10.69
N VAL A 168 -19.57 7.62 -10.40
CA VAL A 168 -20.35 8.34 -11.41
C VAL A 168 -20.24 9.83 -11.09
N ILE A 169 -19.83 10.63 -12.07
CA ILE A 169 -19.87 12.09 -11.94
C ILE A 169 -21.35 12.47 -12.05
N ALA A 170 -21.92 13.03 -10.98
CA ALA A 170 -23.25 13.61 -11.04
C ALA A 170 -23.25 14.74 -12.09
N ALA A 171 -24.18 14.63 -13.05
CA ALA A 171 -24.37 15.59 -14.13
C ALA A 171 -25.05 16.87 -13.64
#